data_AF-A0A328BLP5-F1
#
_entry.id   AF-A0A328BLP5-F1
#
_cell.length_a   1.000
_cell.length_b   1.000
_cell.length_c   1.000
_cell.angle_alpha   90.00
_cell.angle_beta   90.00
_cell.angle_gamma   90.00
#
_symmetry.space_group_name_H-M   'P 1'
#
loop_
_entity.id
_entity.type
_entity.pdbx_description
1 polymer ?
#
loop_
_entity_poly.entity_id
_entity_poly.type
_entity_poly.pdbx_seq_one_letter_code
_entity_poly.pdbx_strand_id
1 'polypeptide(L)'
;MKTLILPLAAATALAAGAASAQPYHGGWTPIERRLERLDHRIDQGVRSGQLTPAEAERLHRQFERVVRIEARYARNGLSNWERRDLDRRFDQLAQQIRWERRDGDRRYGWNDYPRY
;
A
#
# COMPACT_ATOMS: atom_id res chain seq x y z
N MET A 1 31.82 -1.28 49.88
CA MET A 1 30.76 -0.38 49.40
C MET A 1 31.09 0.02 47.96
N LYS A 2 30.11 -0.13 47.06
CA LYS A 2 30.01 0.30 45.64
C LYS A 2 31.24 0.19 44.71
N THR A 3 31.14 -0.79 43.80
CA THR A 3 31.85 -0.96 42.52
C THR A 3 31.31 -0.02 41.44
N LEU A 4 32.18 0.57 40.62
CA LEU A 4 31.83 1.10 39.30
C LEU A 4 32.97 0.80 38.31
N ILE A 5 32.77 -0.21 37.47
CA ILE A 5 33.60 -0.54 36.32
C ILE A 5 32.77 -0.16 35.09
N LEU A 6 33.26 0.82 34.33
CA LEU A 6 32.78 1.16 32.99
C LEU A 6 34.02 1.19 32.09
N PRO A 7 34.32 0.16 31.27
CA PRO A 7 35.25 0.33 30.19
C PRO A 7 34.51 0.92 28.99
N LEU A 8 35.09 2.00 28.49
CA LEU A 8 34.76 2.70 27.27
C LEU A 8 34.55 1.74 26.09
N ALA A 9 33.48 1.97 25.33
CA ALA A 9 33.35 1.47 23.98
C ALA A 9 34.31 2.25 23.05
N ALA A 10 35.20 1.54 22.37
CA ALA A 10 35.99 2.06 21.26
C ALA A 10 35.34 1.70 19.92
N ALA A 11 35.30 2.70 19.05
CA ALA A 11 34.60 2.79 17.78
C ALA A 11 34.90 1.70 16.74
N THR A 12 33.89 1.40 15.92
CA THR A 12 34.07 1.20 14.48
C THR A 12 33.10 2.10 13.74
N ALA A 13 33.65 3.03 12.97
CA ALA A 13 32.96 3.91 12.06
C ALA A 13 32.63 3.18 10.75
N LEU A 14 31.38 3.26 10.31
CA LEU A 14 31.02 3.25 8.89
C LEU A 14 30.11 4.44 8.64
N ALA A 15 30.73 5.56 8.27
CA ALA A 15 30.05 6.63 7.57
C ALA A 15 30.02 6.26 6.08
N ALA A 16 28.87 5.83 5.59
CA ALA A 16 28.52 5.88 4.17
C ALA A 16 27.02 6.18 4.10
N GLY A 17 26.70 7.33 3.53
CA GLY A 17 25.38 7.94 3.61
C GLY A 17 24.26 7.04 3.12
N ALA A 18 23.43 6.60 4.06
CA ALA A 18 22.00 6.61 3.80
C ALA A 18 21.49 7.87 4.47
N ALA A 19 21.17 8.90 3.68
CA ALA A 19 20.12 9.81 4.07
C ALA A 19 18.84 8.97 4.14
N SER A 20 18.68 8.19 5.20
CA SER A 20 17.40 7.63 5.59
C SER A 20 16.58 8.85 5.96
N ALA A 21 15.86 9.38 4.97
CA ALA A 21 14.76 10.29 5.19
C ALA A 21 13.74 9.52 6.03
N GLN A 22 13.95 9.53 7.34
CA GLN A 22 12.98 9.13 8.34
C GLN A 22 12.45 10.43 8.96
N PRO A 23 11.38 11.03 8.39
CA PRO A 23 10.49 11.85 9.19
C PRO A 23 9.49 10.92 9.88
N TYR A 24 9.57 11.03 11.19
CA TYR A 24 8.83 10.36 12.23
C TYR A 24 7.40 10.92 12.40
N HIS A 25 6.55 10.14 13.09
CA HIS A 25 5.38 10.53 13.90
C HIS A 25 4.00 10.86 13.29
N GLY A 26 3.00 10.11 13.78
CA GLY A 26 1.62 10.58 13.98
C GLY A 26 0.53 9.75 13.32
N GLY A 27 0.30 8.50 13.76
CA GLY A 27 -0.90 7.69 13.43
C GLY A 27 -1.20 7.41 11.95
N TRP A 28 -0.43 7.99 11.03
CA TRP A 28 -0.64 7.94 9.60
C TRP A 28 0.26 6.86 9.00
N THR A 29 -0.36 5.91 8.31
CA THR A 29 0.39 4.87 7.62
C THR A 29 1.19 5.51 6.47
N PRO A 30 2.49 5.20 6.31
CA PRO A 30 3.26 5.61 5.13
C PRO A 30 2.51 5.27 3.83
N ILE A 31 2.51 6.18 2.85
CA ILE A 31 1.77 5.98 1.59
C ILE A 31 2.30 4.75 0.86
N GLU A 32 3.61 4.53 0.89
CA GLU A 32 4.29 3.39 0.30
C GLU A 32 3.70 2.07 0.81
N ARG A 33 3.48 1.96 2.13
CA ARG A 33 2.84 0.79 2.75
C ARG A 33 1.38 0.59 2.34
N ARG A 34 0.70 1.65 1.91
CA ARG A 34 -0.67 1.56 1.38
C ARG A 34 -0.65 1.12 -0.08
N LEU A 35 0.29 1.65 -0.87
CA LEU A 35 0.49 1.24 -2.25
C LEU A 35 0.79 -0.26 -2.33
N GLU A 36 1.79 -0.74 -1.58
CA GLU A 36 2.15 -2.17 -1.48
C GLU A 36 0.93 -3.05 -1.13
N ARG A 37 0.09 -2.59 -0.19
CA ARG A 37 -1.09 -3.35 0.21
C ARG A 37 -2.17 -3.42 -0.85
N LEU A 38 -2.35 -2.38 -1.65
CA LEU A 38 -3.36 -2.37 -2.72
C LEU A 38 -2.91 -3.22 -3.90
N ASP A 39 -1.65 -3.08 -4.30
CA ASP A 39 -0.99 -3.87 -5.32
C ASP A 39 -1.10 -5.38 -5.00
N HIS A 40 -0.66 -5.78 -3.82
CA HIS A 40 -0.77 -7.16 -3.35
C HIS A 40 -2.21 -7.68 -3.33
N ARG A 41 -3.21 -6.85 -3.02
CA ARG A 41 -4.62 -7.27 -3.05
C ARG A 41 -5.16 -7.49 -4.45
N ILE A 42 -4.67 -6.75 -5.44
CA ILE A 42 -5.02 -6.94 -6.85
C ILE A 42 -4.37 -8.24 -7.33
N ASP A 43 -3.08 -8.42 -7.08
CA ASP A 43 -2.34 -9.65 -7.43
C ASP A 43 -2.97 -10.90 -6.82
N GLN A 44 -3.30 -10.85 -5.53
CA GLN A 44 -4.00 -11.96 -4.88
C GLN A 44 -5.38 -12.20 -5.49
N GLY A 45 -6.11 -11.15 -5.86
CA GLY A 45 -7.41 -11.27 -6.51
C GLY A 45 -7.31 -11.97 -7.86
N VAL A 46 -6.28 -11.64 -8.66
CA VAL A 46 -6.00 -12.31 -9.93
C VAL A 46 -5.61 -13.77 -9.70
N ARG A 47 -4.67 -14.03 -8.79
CA ARG A 47 -4.17 -15.39 -8.50
C ARG A 47 -5.23 -16.33 -7.94
N SER A 48 -6.17 -15.80 -7.14
CA SER A 48 -7.28 -16.57 -6.58
C SER A 48 -8.49 -16.69 -7.51
N GLY A 49 -8.48 -16.00 -8.67
CA GLY A 49 -9.61 -15.95 -9.59
C GLY A 49 -10.77 -15.05 -9.13
N GLN A 50 -10.61 -14.31 -8.02
CA GLN A 50 -11.60 -13.35 -7.52
C GLN A 50 -11.70 -12.09 -8.40
N LEU A 51 -10.67 -11.81 -9.20
CA LEU A 51 -10.68 -10.73 -10.18
C LEU A 51 -10.49 -11.31 -11.57
N THR A 52 -11.32 -10.87 -12.51
CA THR A 52 -11.08 -11.15 -13.93
C THR A 52 -9.87 -10.34 -14.44
N PRO A 53 -9.20 -10.78 -15.51
CA PRO A 53 -8.08 -10.02 -16.09
C PRO A 53 -8.46 -8.58 -16.45
N ALA A 54 -9.68 -8.36 -16.95
CA ALA A 54 -10.19 -7.04 -17.31
C ALA A 54 -10.43 -6.14 -16.08
N GLU A 55 -10.95 -6.70 -14.98
CA GLU A 55 -11.11 -5.98 -13.71
C GLU A 55 -9.76 -5.61 -13.11
N ALA A 56 -8.82 -6.55 -13.10
CA ALA A 56 -7.47 -6.33 -12.59
C ALA A 56 -6.76 -5.22 -13.37
N GLU A 57 -6.82 -5.23 -14.70
CA GLU A 57 -6.28 -4.15 -15.52
C GLU A 57 -6.90 -2.79 -15.20
N ARG A 58 -8.23 -2.73 -15.03
CA ARG A 58 -8.92 -1.48 -14.67
C ARG A 58 -8.49 -0.99 -13.28
N LEU A 59 -8.29 -1.90 -12.32
CA LEU A 59 -7.79 -1.57 -10.99
C LEU A 59 -6.33 -1.09 -11.04
N HIS A 60 -5.46 -1.72 -11.84
CA HIS A 60 -4.09 -1.26 -12.07
C HIS A 60 -4.03 0.14 -12.68
N ARG A 61 -4.83 0.44 -13.71
CA ARG A 61 -4.88 1.80 -14.30
C ARG A 61 -5.28 2.87 -13.27
N GLN A 62 -6.15 2.52 -12.34
CA GLN A 62 -6.56 3.43 -11.25
C GLN A 62 -5.46 3.58 -10.21
N PHE A 63 -4.80 2.47 -9.84
CA PHE A 63 -3.63 2.47 -8.96
C PHE A 63 -2.51 3.37 -9.52
N GLU A 64 -2.11 3.19 -10.78
CA GLU A 64 -1.10 4.02 -11.44
C GLU A 64 -1.45 5.52 -11.46
N ARG A 65 -2.75 5.84 -11.56
CA ARG A 65 -3.20 7.23 -11.46
C ARG A 65 -2.94 7.80 -10.07
N VAL A 66 -3.19 7.03 -9.01
CA VAL A 66 -2.91 7.47 -7.63
C VAL A 66 -1.41 7.61 -7.41
N VAL A 67 -0.59 6.66 -7.87
CA VAL A 67 0.88 6.73 -7.82
C VAL A 67 1.42 7.99 -8.49
N ARG A 68 0.90 8.34 -9.68
CA ARG A 68 1.34 9.57 -10.36
C ARG A 68 0.98 10.86 -9.60
N ILE A 69 -0.17 10.88 -8.93
CA ILE A 69 -0.59 12.02 -8.11
C ILE A 69 0.28 12.13 -6.86
N GLU A 70 0.53 11.00 -6.20
CA GLU A 70 1.43 10.89 -5.06
C GLU A 70 2.82 11.43 -5.42
N ALA A 71 3.42 10.92 -6.50
CA ALA A 71 4.74 11.35 -6.95
C ALA A 71 4.77 12.85 -7.32
N ARG A 72 3.66 13.42 -7.79
CA ARG A 72 3.54 14.86 -8.07
C ARG A 72 3.49 15.68 -6.78
N TYR A 73 2.74 15.24 -5.77
CA TYR A 73 2.63 15.93 -4.48
C TYR A 73 3.91 15.76 -3.64
N ALA A 74 4.56 14.59 -3.68
CA ALA A 74 5.76 14.30 -2.92
C ALA A 74 6.97 15.17 -3.29
N ARG A 75 7.00 15.75 -4.51
CA ARG A 75 8.10 16.61 -4.99
C ARG A 75 8.45 17.77 -4.06
N ASN A 76 7.46 18.38 -3.43
CA ASN A 76 7.64 19.52 -2.53
C ASN A 76 7.37 19.17 -1.07
N GLY A 77 7.21 17.88 -0.76
CA GLY A 77 6.65 17.40 0.49
C GLY A 77 5.14 17.54 0.56
N LEU A 78 4.48 16.64 1.29
CA LEU A 78 3.02 16.56 1.35
C LEU A 78 2.41 17.52 2.37
N SER A 79 1.60 18.46 1.90
CA SER A 79 0.72 19.29 2.72
C SER A 79 -0.42 18.47 3.36
N ASN A 80 -1.02 19.01 4.43
CA ASN A 80 -2.15 18.36 5.10
C ASN A 80 -3.36 18.11 4.17
N TRP A 81 -3.58 19.01 3.20
CA TRP A 81 -4.65 18.84 2.22
C TRP A 81 -4.32 17.73 1.22
N GLU A 82 -3.09 17.69 0.69
CA GLU A 82 -2.65 16.63 -0.24
C GLU A 82 -2.68 15.25 0.41
N ARG A 83 -2.27 15.15 1.68
CA ARG A 83 -2.39 13.90 2.46
C ARG A 83 -3.83 13.43 2.54
N ARG A 84 -4.78 14.33 2.81
CA ARG A 84 -6.22 14.00 2.88
C ARG A 84 -6.80 13.64 1.51
N ASP A 85 -6.37 14.30 0.44
CA ASP A 85 -6.77 13.96 -0.92
C ASP A 85 -6.29 12.55 -1.29
N LEU A 86 -5.01 12.25 -1.05
CA LEU A 86 -4.45 10.91 -1.27
C LEU A 86 -5.16 9.85 -0.42
N ASP A 87 -5.41 10.13 0.86
CA ASP A 87 -6.12 9.24 1.78
C ASP A 87 -7.50 8.84 1.22
N ARG A 88 -8.31 9.81 0.77
CA ARG A 88 -9.61 9.54 0.14
C ARG A 88 -9.48 8.69 -1.12
N ARG A 89 -8.48 8.98 -1.97
CA ARG A 89 -8.25 8.21 -3.21
C ARG A 89 -7.86 6.77 -2.90
N PHE A 90 -7.02 6.55 -1.88
CA PHE A 90 -6.66 5.23 -1.42
C PHE A 90 -7.87 4.47 -0.88
N ASP A 91 -8.71 5.12 -0.08
CA ASP A 91 -9.91 4.48 0.47
C ASP A 91 -10.93 4.12 -0.62
N GLN A 92 -11.10 4.98 -1.63
CA GLN A 92 -11.95 4.69 -2.79
C GLN A 92 -11.44 3.48 -3.57
N LEU A 93 -10.13 3.44 -3.88
CA LEU A 93 -9.53 2.31 -4.59
C LEU A 93 -9.59 1.02 -3.74
N ALA A 94 -9.33 1.11 -2.44
CA ALA A 94 -9.40 -0.01 -1.52
C ALA A 94 -10.80 -0.62 -1.42
N GLN A 95 -11.83 0.22 -1.45
CA GLN A 95 -13.22 -0.19 -1.53
C GLN A 95 -13.50 -0.85 -2.87
N GLN A 96 -13.12 -0.23 -3.99
CA GLN A 96 -13.35 -0.80 -5.32
C GLN A 96 -12.74 -2.19 -5.45
N ILE A 97 -11.48 -2.39 -5.06
CA ILE A 97 -10.84 -3.72 -5.03
C ILE A 97 -11.65 -4.72 -4.19
N ARG A 98 -12.26 -4.29 -3.08
CA ARG A 98 -13.10 -5.15 -2.25
C ARG A 98 -14.41 -5.53 -2.96
N TRP A 99 -15.02 -4.59 -3.67
CA TRP A 99 -16.26 -4.82 -4.42
C TRP A 99 -16.02 -5.77 -5.60
N GLU A 100 -15.02 -5.48 -6.43
CA GLU A 100 -14.69 -6.31 -7.61
C GLU A 100 -14.33 -7.74 -7.18
N ARG A 101 -13.51 -7.91 -6.13
CA ARG A 101 -13.16 -9.25 -5.60
C ARG A 101 -14.36 -10.05 -5.11
N ARG A 102 -15.35 -9.39 -4.49
CA ARG A 102 -16.57 -10.03 -4.01
C ARG A 102 -17.58 -10.28 -5.13
N ASP A 103 -17.52 -9.52 -6.21
CA ASP A 103 -18.42 -9.70 -7.35
C ASP A 103 -18.01 -10.90 -8.20
N GLY A 104 -16.71 -11.15 -8.35
CA GLY A 104 -16.19 -12.41 -8.88
C GLY A 104 -16.75 -13.62 -8.13
N ASP A 105 -16.77 -13.57 -6.79
CA ASP A 105 -17.37 -14.62 -5.95
C ASP A 105 -18.88 -14.80 -6.22
N ARG A 106 -19.63 -13.71 -6.48
CA ARG A 106 -21.08 -13.78 -6.79
C ARG A 106 -21.35 -14.32 -8.19
N ARG A 107 -20.51 -13.98 -9.17
CA ARG A 107 -20.67 -14.39 -10.56
C ARG A 107 -20.42 -15.88 -10.76
N TYR A 108 -19.62 -16.50 -9.89
CA TYR A 108 -19.40 -17.95 -9.83
C TYR A 108 -20.43 -18.72 -8.98
N GLY A 109 -21.42 -18.06 -8.39
CA GLY A 109 -22.45 -18.69 -7.54
C GLY A 109 -23.76 -19.08 -8.24
N TRP A 110 -23.90 -18.84 -9.55
CA TRP A 110 -25.16 -19.06 -10.30
C TRP A 110 -24.97 -19.92 -11.55
N ASN A 111 -24.30 -21.08 -11.42
CA ASN A 111 -24.30 -22.11 -12.47
C ASN A 111 -24.36 -23.53 -11.86
N ASP A 112 -25.30 -23.74 -10.95
CA ASP A 112 -25.75 -25.09 -10.57
C ASP A 112 -27.11 -25.36 -11.25
N TYR A 113 -27.11 -26.34 -12.16
CA TYR A 113 -28.13 -26.64 -13.18
C TYR A 113 -29.27 -27.55 -12.67
N PRO A 114 -30.33 -27.79 -13.47
CA PRO A 114 -30.47 -29.12 -14.09
C PRO A 114 -30.71 -28.99 -15.61
N ARG A 115 -29.85 -29.56 -16.48
CA ARG A 115 -29.79 -30.96 -16.96
C ARG A 115 -31.12 -31.49 -17.52
N TYR A 116 -31.11 -31.61 -18.86
CA TYR A 116 -31.96 -32.38 -19.78
C TYR A 116 -33.46 -32.08 -19.80
#